data_AF-A0A2X2BCW8-F1
#
_entry.id   AF-A0A2X2BCW8-F1
#
_cell.length_a   1.000
_cell.length_b   1.000
_cell.length_c   1.000
_cell.angle_alpha   90.00
_cell.angle_beta   90.00
_cell.angle_gamma   90.00
#
_symmetry.space_group_name_H-M   'P 1'
#
loop_
_entity.id
_entity.type
_entity.pdbx_description
1 polymer ?
#
loop_
_entity_poly.entity_id
_entity_poly.type
_entity_poly.pdbx_seq_one_letter_code
_entity_poly.pdbx_strand_id
1 'polypeptide(L)'
;MHADAALVESIRRDIMPDSPLKGSANLLVMPTMEAARISYNLLRVTSSDGVTVGPVLMGVAKPAHILTPIASVRRIVNMVALAVVEAQTQSQR
;
A
#
# COMPACT_ATOMS: atom_id res chain seq x y z
N MET A 1 6.54 -15.93 0.07
CA MET A 1 5.98 -16.07 1.44
C MET A 1 4.47 -15.97 1.34
N HIS A 2 3.72 -16.82 2.05
CA HIS A 2 2.26 -16.72 2.13
C HIS A 2 1.84 -15.54 3.03
N ALA A 3 0.63 -15.01 2.83
CA ALA A 3 0.18 -13.78 3.49
C ALA A 3 0.04 -13.95 5.02
N ASP A 4 -0.35 -15.13 5.47
CA ASP A 4 -0.41 -15.52 6.89
C ASP A 4 0.98 -15.49 7.54
N ALA A 5 2.00 -16.09 6.92
CA ALA A 5 3.38 -16.00 7.37
C ALA A 5 3.94 -14.55 7.29
N ALA A 6 3.48 -13.75 6.32
CA ALA A 6 3.89 -12.35 6.25
C ALA A 6 3.32 -11.53 7.42
N LEU A 7 2.05 -11.75 7.77
CA LEU A 7 1.35 -10.95 8.77
C LEU A 7 1.48 -11.48 10.20
N VAL A 8 1.70 -12.78 10.37
CA VAL A 8 1.78 -13.47 11.67
C VAL A 8 3.18 -14.02 11.88
N GLU A 9 3.92 -13.40 12.80
CA GLU A 9 5.31 -13.76 13.06
C GLU A 9 5.49 -15.20 13.58
N SER A 10 4.56 -15.72 14.38
CA SER A 10 4.66 -17.10 14.88
C SER A 10 4.67 -18.11 13.73
N ILE A 11 3.71 -18.01 12.80
CA ILE A 11 3.64 -18.84 11.59
C ILE A 11 4.92 -18.67 10.76
N ARG A 12 5.45 -17.44 10.66
CA ARG A 12 6.69 -17.18 9.93
C ARG A 12 7.89 -17.89 10.54
N ARG A 13 8.03 -17.88 11.86
CA ARG A 13 9.16 -18.52 12.55
C ARG A 13 9.16 -20.03 12.36
N ASP A 14 7.98 -20.64 12.28
CA ASP A 14 7.83 -22.08 12.07
C ASP A 14 8.20 -22.50 10.64
N ILE A 15 7.79 -21.71 9.63
CA ILE A 15 7.98 -22.05 8.20
C ILE A 15 9.28 -21.47 7.63
N MET A 16 9.75 -20.34 8.15
CA MET A 16 10.88 -19.55 7.65
C MET A 16 11.73 -18.98 8.81
N PRO A 17 12.43 -19.85 9.57
CA PRO A 17 13.16 -19.45 10.78
C PRO A 17 14.29 -18.46 10.52
N ASP A 18 14.90 -18.49 9.34
CA ASP A 18 16.01 -17.60 8.95
C ASP A 18 15.53 -16.23 8.42
N SER A 19 14.23 -15.93 8.49
CA SER A 19 13.70 -14.67 8.00
C SER A 19 14.21 -13.48 8.84
N PRO A 20 14.75 -12.42 8.22
CA PRO A 20 15.17 -11.22 8.95
C PRO A 20 14.00 -10.35 9.40
N LEU A 21 12.76 -10.67 9.00
CA LEU A 21 11.56 -9.90 9.30
C LEU A 21 11.11 -10.11 10.74
N LYS A 22 10.78 -9.01 11.43
CA LYS A 22 10.25 -9.00 12.80
C LYS A 22 8.84 -8.44 12.81
N GLY A 23 7.97 -8.96 13.68
CA GLY A 23 6.57 -8.55 13.75
C GLY A 23 5.77 -8.87 12.49
N SER A 24 4.68 -8.12 12.29
CA SER A 24 3.84 -8.19 11.10
C SER A 24 4.47 -7.39 9.95
N ALA A 25 4.47 -7.94 8.74
CA ALA A 25 4.94 -7.23 7.55
C ALA A 25 4.10 -5.97 7.30
N ASN A 26 4.77 -4.84 7.07
CA ASN A 26 4.15 -3.55 6.79
C ASN A 26 4.04 -3.22 5.29
N LEU A 27 4.70 -4.02 4.43
CA LEU A 27 4.67 -3.89 2.98
C LEU A 27 4.40 -5.26 2.36
N LEU A 28 3.34 -5.35 1.56
CA LEU A 28 2.98 -6.56 0.83
C LEU A 28 3.13 -6.30 -0.66
N VAL A 29 4.15 -6.92 -1.27
CA VAL A 29 4.37 -6.89 -2.72
C VAL A 29 3.66 -8.09 -3.34
N MET A 30 2.82 -7.82 -4.33
CA MET A 30 1.97 -8.83 -4.95
C MET A 30 2.59 -9.32 -6.27
N PRO A 31 2.46 -10.61 -6.60
CA PRO A 31 3.09 -11.18 -7.79
C PRO A 31 2.42 -10.73 -9.10
N THR A 32 1.13 -10.39 -9.07
CA THR A 32 0.36 -9.92 -10.23
C THR A 32 -0.59 -8.79 -9.86
N MET A 33 -1.10 -8.10 -10.89
CA MET A 33 -2.07 -7.01 -10.74
C MET A 33 -3.42 -7.51 -10.18
N GLU A 34 -3.84 -8.71 -10.57
CA GLU A 34 -5.08 -9.34 -10.12
C GLU A 34 -4.99 -9.66 -8.62
N ALA A 35 -3.88 -10.29 -8.20
CA ALA A 35 -3.63 -10.56 -6.79
C ALA A 35 -3.64 -9.25 -5.98
N ALA A 36 -2.96 -8.22 -6.47
CA ALA A 36 -2.96 -6.91 -5.83
C ALA A 36 -4.35 -6.31 -5.69
N ARG A 37 -5.15 -6.32 -6.77
CA ARG A 37 -6.48 -5.72 -6.77
C ARG A 37 -7.48 -6.48 -5.91
N ILE A 38 -7.42 -7.81 -5.92
CA ILE A 38 -8.26 -8.67 -5.07
C ILE A 38 -7.92 -8.44 -3.61
N SER A 39 -6.65 -8.57 -3.22
CA SER A 39 -6.21 -8.39 -1.83
C SER A 39 -6.49 -6.97 -1.32
N TYR A 40 -6.24 -5.94 -2.13
CA TYR A 40 -6.57 -4.55 -1.79
C TYR A 40 -8.07 -4.35 -1.53
N ASN A 41 -8.93 -4.84 -2.42
CA ASN A 41 -10.37 -4.69 -2.26
C ASN A 41 -10.90 -5.48 -1.06
N LEU A 42 -10.37 -6.69 -0.83
CA LEU A 42 -10.68 -7.50 0.33
C LEU A 42 -10.38 -6.71 1.61
N LEU A 43 -9.12 -6.25 1.77
CA LEU A 43 -8.70 -5.48 2.94
C LEU A 43 -9.53 -4.19 3.11
N ARG A 44 -9.78 -3.46 2.02
CA ARG A 44 -10.60 -2.24 2.07
C ARG A 44 -12.02 -2.48 2.57
N VAL A 45 -12.63 -3.63 2.27
CA VAL A 45 -14.00 -3.96 2.68
C VAL A 45 -14.03 -4.59 4.07
N THR A 46 -13.04 -5.40 4.42
CA THR A 46 -13.01 -6.12 5.71
C THR A 46 -12.40 -5.33 6.85
N SER A 47 -11.53 -4.36 6.57
CA SER A 47 -10.93 -3.51 7.60
C SER A 47 -11.93 -2.43 8.03
N SER A 48 -12.46 -2.56 9.25
CA SER A 48 -13.41 -1.61 9.86
C SER A 48 -12.85 -0.19 9.96
N ASP A 49 -11.56 -0.06 10.27
CA ASP A 49 -10.91 1.23 10.60
C ASP A 49 -9.83 1.65 9.60
N GLY A 50 -9.70 0.91 8.49
CA GLY A 50 -8.65 1.15 7.49
C GLY A 50 -8.93 2.38 6.62
N VAL A 51 -8.20 3.48 6.83
CA VAL A 51 -8.25 4.63 5.90
C VAL A 51 -7.43 4.29 4.66
N THR A 52 -8.11 4.14 3.52
CA THR A 52 -7.45 3.86 2.26
C THR A 52 -6.98 5.15 1.57
N VAL A 53 -5.68 5.25 1.28
CA VAL A 53 -5.06 6.33 0.48
C VAL A 53 -4.48 5.74 -0.79
N GLY A 54 -4.66 6.42 -1.93
CA GLY A 54 -4.20 5.95 -3.24
C GLY A 54 -5.32 5.93 -4.30
N PRO A 55 -5.10 5.33 -5.48
CA PRO A 55 -3.84 4.72 -5.90
C PRO A 55 -2.74 5.78 -6.05
N VAL A 56 -1.52 5.42 -5.63
CA VAL A 56 -0.33 6.28 -5.76
C VAL A 56 0.48 5.77 -6.94
N LEU A 57 0.72 6.62 -7.93
CA LEU A 57 1.56 6.29 -9.07
C LEU A 57 3.02 6.59 -8.72
N MET A 58 3.90 5.64 -8.97
CA MET A 58 5.33 5.75 -8.68
C MET A 58 6.16 5.60 -9.97
N GLY A 59 7.37 6.14 -9.98
CA GLY A 59 8.32 6.01 -11.11
C GLY A 59 8.17 7.06 -12.22
N VAL A 60 7.32 8.06 -12.03
CA VAL A 60 7.14 9.18 -12.97
C VAL A 60 8.17 10.30 -12.72
N ALA A 61 8.50 11.07 -13.77
CA ALA A 61 9.48 12.16 -13.69
C ALA A 61 8.99 13.37 -12.86
N LYS A 62 7.68 13.55 -12.73
CA LYS A 62 7.04 14.56 -11.87
C LYS A 62 5.84 13.92 -11.16
N PRO A 63 5.46 14.38 -9.97
CA PRO A 63 4.34 13.80 -9.22
C PRO A 63 3.03 13.97 -9.99
N ALA A 64 2.40 12.84 -10.28
CA ALA A 64 1.11 12.77 -10.95
C ALA A 64 0.38 11.54 -10.43
N HIS A 65 -0.90 11.68 -10.09
CA HIS A 65 -1.71 10.56 -9.60
C HIS A 65 -3.05 10.55 -10.31
N ILE A 66 -3.55 9.34 -10.60
CA ILE A 66 -4.80 9.14 -11.33
C ILE A 66 -5.87 8.68 -10.33
N LEU A 67 -6.93 9.48 -10.21
CA LEU A 67 -8.08 9.12 -9.37
C LEU A 67 -9.19 8.48 -10.20
N THR A 68 -9.96 7.61 -9.55
CA THR A 68 -11.17 7.04 -10.13
C THR A 68 -12.37 7.97 -9.88
N PRO A 69 -13.38 8.02 -10.77
CA PRO A 69 -14.57 8.87 -10.58
C PRO A 69 -15.32 8.65 -9.26
N ILE A 70 -15.22 7.45 -8.68
CA ILE A 70 -15.81 7.09 -7.39
C ILE A 70 -15.01 7.62 -6.17
N ALA A 71 -14.03 8.50 -6.36
CA ALA A 71 -13.24 9.06 -5.28
C ALA A 71 -14.08 10.03 -4.43
N SER A 72 -14.08 9.83 -3.11
CA SER A 72 -14.69 10.79 -2.18
C SER A 72 -13.87 12.08 -2.10
N VAL A 73 -14.50 13.17 -1.64
CA VAL A 73 -13.83 14.46 -1.40
C VAL A 73 -12.60 14.27 -0.49
N ARG A 74 -12.73 13.49 0.58
CA ARG A 74 -11.62 13.17 1.49
C ARG A 74 -10.44 12.51 0.77
N ARG A 75 -10.73 11.60 -0.18
CA ARG A 75 -9.70 10.94 -0.98
C ARG A 75 -8.99 11.93 -1.90
N ILE A 76 -9.72 12.85 -2.52
CA ILE A 76 -9.16 13.90 -3.37
C ILE A 76 -8.21 14.78 -2.55
N VAL A 77 -8.66 15.28 -1.39
CA VAL A 77 -7.83 16.13 -0.51
C VAL A 77 -6.55 15.41 -0.06
N ASN A 78 -6.66 14.15 0.38
CA ASN A 78 -5.49 13.36 0.79
C ASN A 78 -4.49 13.17 -0.36
N MET A 79 -4.97 12.93 -1.57
CA MET A 79 -4.11 12.70 -2.74
C MET A 79 -3.45 13.99 -3.24
N VAL A 80 -4.12 15.13 -3.12
CA VAL A 80 -3.52 16.45 -3.39
C VAL A 80 -2.41 16.74 -2.38
N ALA A 81 -2.68 16.52 -1.08
CA ALA A 81 -1.67 16.70 -0.05
C ALA A 81 -0.42 15.83 -0.29
N LEU A 82 -0.63 14.56 -0.69
CA LEU A 82 0.46 13.67 -1.06
C LEU A 82 1.26 14.21 -2.26
N ALA A 83 0.60 14.59 -3.36
CA ALA A 83 1.25 15.09 -4.56
C ALA A 83 2.08 16.36 -4.32
N VAL A 84 1.60 17.26 -3.45
CA VAL A 84 2.32 18.49 -3.07
C VAL A 84 3.61 18.15 -2.33
N VAL A 85 3.56 17.24 -1.35
CA VAL A 85 4.74 16.82 -0.59
C VAL A 85 5.74 16.08 -1.48
N GLU A 86 5.27 15.23 -2.39
CA GLU A 86 6.12 14.57 -3.38
C GLU A 86 6.84 15.60 -4.26
N ALA A 87 6.14 16.65 -4.71
CA ALA A 87 6.73 17.69 -5.56
C ALA A 87 7.81 18.48 -4.82
N GLN A 88 7.55 18.85 -3.57
CA GLN A 88 8.53 19.53 -2.72
C GLN A 88 9.76 18.67 -2.47
N THR A 89 9.58 17.38 -2.18
CA THR A 89 10.68 16.45 -1.91
C THR A 89 11.51 16.18 -3.16
N GLN A 90 10.88 16.06 -4.33
CA GLN A 90 11.58 15.81 -5.59
C GLN A 90 12.36 17.03 -6.09
N SER A 91 11.90 18.26 -5.81
CA SER A 91 12.68 19.47 -6.09
C SER A 91 13.88 19.68 -5.15
N GLN A 92 13.92 18.98 -4.01
CA GLN A 92 15.03 19.02 -3.05
C GLN A 92 16.11 17.95 -3.32
N ARG A 93 15.86 17.01 -4.23
CA ARG A 93 16.82 16.02 -4.69
C ARG A 93 17.54 16.50 -5.94
#